data_AF-A0A7Z7P4S7-F1
#
_entry.id   AF-A0A7Z7P4S7-F1
#
_cell.length_a   1.000
_cell.length_b   1.000
_cell.length_c   1.000
_cell.angle_alpha   90.00
_cell.angle_beta   90.00
_cell.angle_gamma   90.00
#
_symmetry.space_group_name_H-M   'P 1'
#
loop_
_entity.id
_entity.type
_entity.pdbx_description
1 polymer ?
#
loop_
_entity_poly.entity_id
_entity_poly.type
_entity_poly.pdbx_seq_one_letter_code
_entity_poly.pdbx_strand_id
1 'polypeptide(L)' 'MADNKKYYYLKLKENFFESDEAIILESMPDGYIYSNILLKLYLRSLKNDGLLMLFIH' A
#
# COMPACT_ATOMS: atom_id res chain seq x y z
N MET A 1 -25.80 -10.35 14.14
CA MET A 1 -24.33 -10.50 14.26
C MET A 1 -23.73 -9.27 13.64
N ALA A 2 -23.23 -8.33 14.45
CA ALA A 2 -22.64 -7.11 13.91
C ALA A 2 -21.29 -7.46 13.27
N ASP A 3 -21.23 -7.44 11.94
CA ASP A 3 -19.98 -7.48 11.18
C ASP A 3 -19.06 -6.40 11.75
N ASN A 4 -18.09 -6.83 12.56
CA ASN A 4 -17.11 -5.95 13.17
C ASN A 4 -16.11 -5.55 12.09
N LYS A 5 -16.54 -4.68 11.17
CA LYS A 5 -15.73 -4.19 10.05
C LYS A 5 -14.53 -3.47 10.62
N LYS A 6 -13.36 -4.13 10.58
CA LYS A 6 -12.08 -3.50 10.93
C LYS A 6 -11.63 -2.65 9.75
N TYR A 7 -11.54 -1.35 9.96
CA TYR A 7 -11.01 -0.40 8.99
C TYR A 7 -9.54 -0.13 9.29
N TYR A 8 -8.70 -0.19 8.26
CA TYR A 8 -7.30 0.18 8.34
C TYR A 8 -7.10 1.47 7.55
N TYR A 9 -6.35 2.41 8.11
CA TYR A 9 -6.00 3.66 7.47
C TYR A 9 -4.48 3.71 7.26
N LEU A 10 -4.07 4.12 6.06
CA LEU A 10 -2.66 4.39 5.78
C LEU A 10 -2.35 5.85 6.12
N LYS A 11 -1.37 6.06 6.98
CA LYS A 11 -0.79 7.39 7.23
C LYS A 11 0.43 7.56 6.32
N LEU A 12 0.24 8.23 5.19
CA LEU A 12 1.31 8.56 4.26
C LEU A 12 1.95 9.90 4.63
N LYS A 13 3.19 10.12 4.20
CA LYS A 13 3.78 11.46 4.20
C LYS A 13 3.03 12.33 3.19
N GLU A 14 2.97 13.63 3.47
CA GLU A 14 2.32 14.62 2.59
C GLU A 14 2.87 14.54 1.16
N ASN A 15 4.19 14.43 1.03
CA ASN A 15 4.90 14.37 -0.24
C ASN A 15 5.09 12.95 -0.80
N PHE A 16 4.31 11.96 -0.37
CA PHE A 16 4.51 10.56 -0.79
C PHE A 16 4.45 10.40 -2.31
N PHE A 17 3.44 10.98 -2.95
CA PHE A 17 3.26 10.91 -4.41
C PHE A 17 4.13 11.93 -5.18
N GLU A 18 4.74 12.88 -4.48
CA GLU A 18 5.62 13.91 -5.04
C GLU A 18 7.09 13.53 -4.94
N SER A 19 7.40 12.41 -4.28
CA SER A 19 8.75 11.89 -4.20
C SER A 19 9.26 11.50 -5.59
N ASP A 20 10.55 11.73 -5.85
CA ASP A 20 11.18 11.41 -7.14
C ASP A 20 10.96 9.94 -7.50
N GLU A 21 11.01 9.04 -6.51
CA GLU A 21 10.76 7.62 -6.71
C GLU A 21 9.31 7.32 -7.13
N ALA A 22 8.33 7.99 -6.54
CA ALA A 22 6.92 7.83 -6.89
C ALA A 22 6.64 8.38 -8.29
N ILE A 23 7.18 9.55 -8.63
CA ILE A 23 7.05 10.15 -9.96
C ILE A 23 7.66 9.22 -11.03
N ILE A 24 8.86 8.69 -10.77
CA ILE A 24 9.52 7.74 -11.67
C ILE A 24 8.66 6.48 -11.81
N LEU A 25 8.19 5.90 -10.70
CA LEU A 25 7.37 4.69 -10.71
C LEU A 25 6.07 4.88 -11.52
N GLU A 26 5.37 5.99 -11.34
CA GLU A 26 4.13 6.28 -12.06
C GLU A 26 4.35 6.61 -13.54
N SER A 27 5.54 7.10 -13.91
CA SER A 27 5.91 7.35 -15.31
C SER A 27 6.19 6.09 -16.13
N MET A 28 6.40 4.95 -15.47
CA MET A 28 6.61 3.66 -16.14
C MET A 28 5.33 3.17 -16.84
N PRO A 29 5.45 2.30 -17.86
CA PRO A 29 4.29 1.56 -18.36
C PRO A 29 3.61 0.85 -17.19
N ASP A 30 2.30 1.02 -17.05
CA ASP A 30 1.51 0.48 -15.92
C ASP A 30 1.98 0.96 -14.53
N GLY A 31 2.67 2.09 -14.43
CA GLY A 31 3.18 2.68 -13.19
C GLY A 31 2.13 2.82 -12.08
N TYR A 32 0.93 3.26 -12.45
CA TYR A 32 -0.20 3.38 -11.53
C TYR A 32 -0.65 2.01 -10.95
N ILE A 33 -0.47 0.91 -11.69
CA ILE A 33 -0.74 -0.45 -11.20
C ILE A 33 0.27 -0.81 -10.12
N TYR A 34 1.55 -0.52 -10.33
CA TYR A 34 2.60 -0.78 -9.33
C TYR A 34 2.41 0.07 -8.08
N SER A 35 2.10 1.36 -8.21
CA SER A 35 1.76 2.26 -7.09
C SER A 35 0.56 1.70 -6.29
N ASN A 36 -0.48 1.24 -6.98
CA ASN A 36 -1.65 0.62 -6.34
C ASN A 36 -1.32 -0.70 -5.63
N ILE A 37 -0.48 -1.55 -6.22
CA ILE A 37 -0.01 -2.79 -5.59
C ILE A 37 0.76 -2.45 -4.31
N LEU A 38 1.67 -1.48 -4.35
CA LEU A 38 2.45 -1.06 -3.18
C LEU A 38 1.54 -0.62 -2.03
N LEU A 39 0.55 0.25 -2.31
CA LEU A 39 -0.42 0.69 -1.32
C LEU A 39 -1.25 -0.48 -0.74
N LYS A 40 -1.64 -1.45 -1.57
CA LYS A 40 -2.31 -2.68 -1.12
C LYS A 40 -1.43 -3.52 -0.20
N LEU A 41 -0.13 -3.63 -0.50
CA LEU A 41 0.82 -4.35 0.35
C LEU A 41 1.01 -3.65 1.71
N TYR A 42 1.15 -2.33 1.72
CA TYR A 42 1.19 -1.56 2.97
C TYR A 42 -0.08 -1.74 3.79
N LEU A 43 -1.26 -1.69 3.16
CA LEU A 43 -2.52 -1.90 3.89
C LEU A 43 -2.60 -3.32 4.48
N ARG A 44 -2.13 -4.33 3.75
CA ARG A 44 -2.08 -5.72 4.23
C ARG A 44 -1.10 -5.90 5.38
N SER A 45 0.05 -5.23 5.35
CA SER A 45 1.05 -5.35 6.42
C SER A 45 0.54 -4.78 7.75
N LEU A 46 -0.38 -3.81 7.73
CA LEU A 46 -1.02 -3.28 8.96
C LEU A 46 -1.76 -4.35 9.77
N LYS A 47 -2.17 -5.46 9.14
CA LYS A 47 -2.79 -6.58 9.85
C LYS A 47 -1.80 -7.35 10.73
N ASN A 48 -0.50 -7.28 10.42
CA ASN A 48 0.56 -8.00 11.12
C ASN A 48 1.63 -7.02 11.62
N ASP A 49 1.20 -5.92 12.26
CA ASP A 49 2.08 -4.93 12.89
C ASP A 49 3.14 -4.32 11.94
N GLY A 50 2.78 -4.13 10.68
CA GLY A 50 3.66 -3.57 9.65
C GLY A 50 4.51 -4.61 8.92
N LEU A 51 4.42 -5.90 9.29
CA LEU A 51 5.11 -6.98 8.59
C LEU A 51 4.29 -7.49 7.40
N LEU A 52 4.91 -7.49 6.23
CA LEU A 52 4.31 -8.07 5.03
C LEU A 52 4.47 -9.59 5.06
N MET A 53 3.39 -10.29 5.41
CA MET A 53 3.35 -11.76 5.38
C MET A 53 2.85 -12.22 4.00
N LEU A 54 3.76 -12.74 3.18
CA LEU A 54 3.43 -13.44 1.95
C LEU A 54 3.42 -14.94 2.27
N PHE A 55 2.23 -15.53 2.35
CA PHE A 55 2.12 -16.99 2.42
C PHE A 55 2.44 -17.54 1.02
N ILE A 56 3.68 -17.98 0.82
CA ILE A 56 4.04 -18.84 -0.29
C ILE A 56 3.56 -20.23 0.12
N HIS A 57 2.52 -20.72 -0.53
CA HIS A 57 1.97 -22.07 -0.30
C HIS A 57 2.46 -23.03 -1.37
#